data_AF-A0A433I2I8-F1
#
_entry.id   AF-A0A433I2I8-F1
#
_cell.length_a   1.000
_cell.length_b   1.000
_cell.length_c   1.000
_cell.angle_alpha   90.00
_cell.angle_beta   90.00
_cell.angle_gamma   90.00
#
_symmetry.space_group_name_H-M   'P 1'
#
loop_
_entity.id
_entity.type
_entity.pdbx_description
1 polymer ?
#
loop_
_entity_poly.entity_id
_entity_poly.type
_entity_poly.pdbx_seq_one_letter_code
_entity_poly.pdbx_strand_id
1 'polypeptide(L)' 'YLSQHSLPYHPLWHQGYVSIGDVHTTRRLVDGMSEEETRFFGLKRECGLHEHV' A
#
# COMPACT_ATOMS: atom_id res chain seq x y z
N TYR A 1 -1.44 5.08 16.28
CA TYR A 1 -2.91 5.09 16.47
C TYR A 1 -3.47 3.67 16.57
N LEU A 2 -3.41 2.83 15.53
CA LEU A 2 -3.98 1.46 15.53
C LEU A 2 -3.57 0.63 16.76
N SER A 3 -2.26 0.52 17.03
CA SER A 3 -1.74 -0.22 18.19
C SER A 3 -2.20 0.34 19.54
N GLN A 4 -2.23 1.66 19.67
CA GLN A 4 -2.69 2.35 20.88
C GLN A 4 -4.17 2.04 21.19
N HIS A 5 -4.98 1.86 20.16
CA HIS A 5 -6.42 1.58 20.29
C HIS A 5 -6.78 0.11 20.05
N SER A 6 -5.79 -0.79 19.98
CA SER A 6 -6.00 -2.22 19.73
C SER A 6 -6.86 -2.50 18.49
N LEU A 7 -6.73 -1.67 17.45
CA LEU A 7 -7.44 -1.86 16.18
C LEU A 7 -6.66 -2.84 15.30
N PRO A 8 -7.34 -3.79 14.65
CA PRO A 8 -6.67 -4.76 13.80
C PRO A 8 -6.13 -4.08 12.53
N TYR A 9 -4.99 -4.58 12.06
CA TYR A 9 -4.51 -4.30 10.70
C TYR A 9 -5.26 -5.17 9.69
N HIS A 10 -5.28 -4.75 8.43
CA HIS A 10 -5.78 -5.60 7.36
C HIS A 10 -4.90 -6.87 7.25
N PRO A 11 -5.47 -8.08 7.08
CA PRO A 11 -4.68 -9.33 7.06
C PRO A 11 -3.51 -9.35 6.06
N LEU A 12 -3.69 -8.70 4.90
CA LEU A 12 -2.62 -8.58 3.88
C LEU A 12 -1.40 -7.77 4.36
N TRP A 13 -1.56 -6.89 5.34
CA TRP A 13 -0.43 -6.18 5.96
C TRP A 13 0.60 -7.16 6.49
N HIS A 14 0.16 -8.21 7.20
CA HIS A 14 1.02 -9.27 7.73
C HIS A 14 1.66 -10.14 6.64
N GLN A 15 1.16 -10.06 5.40
CA GLN A 15 1.74 -10.73 4.24
C GLN A 15 2.70 -9.82 3.48
N GLY A 16 3.03 -8.62 3.98
CA GLY A 16 3.96 -7.70 3.34
C GLY A 16 3.32 -6.71 2.35
N TYR A 17 1.98 -6.61 2.33
CA TYR A 17 1.30 -5.55 1.57
C TYR A 17 1.21 -4.28 2.40
N VAL A 18 2.24 -3.44 2.30
CA VAL A 18 2.38 -2.18 3.06
C VAL A 18 1.51 -1.04 2.51
N SER A 19 1.09 -1.12 1.24
CA SER A 19 0.11 -0.22 0.64
C SER A 19 -0.89 -1.05 -0.16
N ILE A 20 -2.17 -0.93 0.16
CA ILE A 20 -3.24 -1.79 -0.38
C ILE A 20 -4.18 -0.96 -1.27
N GLY A 21 -4.38 -1.40 -2.51
CA GLY A 21 -5.36 -0.86 -3.45
C GLY A 21 -5.98 -1.97 -4.30
N ASP A 22 -6.21 -1.71 -5.59
CA ASP A 22 -6.75 -2.73 -6.51
C ASP A 22 -5.79 -3.91 -6.67
N VAL A 23 -6.37 -5.12 -6.78
CA VAL A 23 -5.63 -6.38 -6.91
C VAL A 23 -4.65 -6.34 -8.08
N HIS A 24 -5.06 -5.77 -9.22
CA HIS A 24 -4.27 -5.74 -10.45
C HIS A 24 -3.03 -4.82 -10.38
N THR A 25 -3.00 -3.88 -9.45
CA THR A 25 -1.98 -2.81 -9.39
C THR A 25 -1.29 -2.71 -8.04
N THR A 26 -1.44 -3.74 -7.20
CA THR A 26 -0.87 -3.81 -5.85
C THR A 26 -0.02 -5.07 -5.71
N ARG A 27 1.19 -4.92 -5.18
CA ARG A 27 2.11 -6.05 -4.88
C ARG A 27 2.68 -5.96 -3.46
N ARG A 28 3.26 -7.06 -2.98
CA ARG A 28 4.00 -7.07 -1.71
C ARG A 28 5.27 -6.26 -1.81
N LEU A 29 5.67 -5.64 -0.70
CA LEU A 29 7.01 -5.08 -0.54
C LEU A 29 8.03 -6.23 -0.46
N VAL A 30 9.15 -6.06 -1.15
CA VAL A 30 10.32 -6.95 -1.15
C VAL A 30 11.57 -6.10 -1.09
N ASP A 31 12.68 -6.71 -0.69
CA ASP A 31 13.96 -6.02 -0.50
C ASP A 31 14.39 -5.26 -1.76
N GLY A 32 14.86 -4.03 -1.57
CA GLY A 32 15.29 -3.15 -2.65
C GLY A 32 14.17 -2.31 -3.29
N MET A 33 12.91 -2.48 -2.89
CA MET A 33 11.81 -1.60 -3.30
C MET A 33 11.49 -0.56 -2.21
N SER A 34 11.00 0.58 -2.66
CA SER A 34 10.26 1.54 -1.85
C SER A 34 8.78 1.15 -1.73
N GLU A 35 8.10 1.71 -0.73
CA GLU A 35 6.66 1.49 -0.52
C GLU A 35 5.80 2.01 -1.69
N GLU A 36 6.25 3.04 -2.39
CA GLU A 36 5.52 3.62 -3.53
C GLU A 36 5.53 2.69 -4.74
N GLU A 37 6.61 1.95 -4.95
CA GLU A 37 6.75 0.99 -6.03
C GLU A 37 5.79 -0.22 -5.87
N THR A 38 5.20 -0.41 -4.70
CA THR A 38 4.21 -1.47 -4.48
C THR A 38 2.85 -1.14 -5.13
N ARG A 39 2.65 0.09 -5.60
CA ARG A 39 1.41 0.60 -6.23
C ARG A 39 1.67 1.02 -7.67
N PHE A 40 0.71 0.75 -8.55
CA PHE A 40 0.78 1.10 -9.98
C PHE A 40 2.09 0.67 -10.66
N PHE A 41 2.75 -0.37 -10.12
CA PHE A 41 4.05 -0.85 -10.58
C PHE A 41 5.16 0.21 -10.58
N GLY A 42 5.07 1.21 -9.69
CA GLY A 42 6.00 2.34 -9.63
C GLY A 42 5.80 3.39 -10.72
N LEU A 43 4.81 3.23 -11.61
CA LEU A 43 4.54 4.20 -12.69
C LEU A 43 3.95 5.51 -12.18
N LYS A 44 3.24 5.45 -11.05
CA LYS A 44 2.51 6.58 -10.50
C LYS A 44 2.39 6.45 -8.99
N ARG A 45 2.64 7.56 -8.30
CA ARG A 45 2.49 7.64 -6.84
C ARG A 45 1.03 7.84 -6.42
N GLU A 46 0.37 8.82 -7.03
CA GLU A 46 -0.99 9.23 -6.64
C GLU A 46 -2.08 8.59 -7.49
N CYS A 47 -3.20 8.21 -6.87
CA CYS A 47 -4.38 7.76 -7.58
C CYS A 47 -5.27 8.96 -7.96
N GLY A 48 -6.26 8.75 -8.84
CA GLY A 48 -7.18 9.80 -9.30
C GLY A 48 -7.97 10.49 -8.18
N LEU A 49 -8.05 9.89 -6.98
CA LEU A 49 -8.67 10.52 -5.81
C LEU A 49 -7.90 11.76 -5.33
N HIS A 50 -6.61 11.86 -5.67
CA HIS A 50 -5.73 12.93 -5.19
C HIS A 50 -5.20 13.84 -6.31
N GLU A 51 -5.63 13.65 -7.57
CA GLU A 51 -5.08 14.43 -8.71
C GLU A 51 -5.62 15.85 -8.84
N HIS A 52 -6.72 16.17 -8.16
CA HIS A 52 -7.41 17.45 -8.25
C HIS A 52 -7.59 18.15 -6.90
N VAL A 53 -6.75 17.77 -5.91
CA VAL A 53 -6.75 18.36 -4.57
C VAL A 53 -5.80 19.54 -4.51
#